data_AF-A0A1A9ZV01-F1
#
_entry.id   AF-A0A1A9ZV01-F1
#
_cell.length_a   1.000
_cell.length_b   1.000
_cell.length_c   1.000
_cell.angle_alpha   90.00
_cell.angle_beta   90.00
_cell.angle_gamma   90.00
#
_symmetry.space_group_name_H-M   'P 1'
#
loop_
_entity.id
_entity.type
_entity.pdbx_description
1 polymer ?
#
loop_
_entity_poly.entity_id
_entity_poly.type
_entity_poly.pdbx_seq_one_letter_code
_entity_poly.pdbx_strand_id
1 'polypeptide(L)'
;MSTNFDKDLHDVLSRLLREYPVLWRPWAASTNGQYKELTRRLSSELNRAVTIRRVINTLAVVRKALVRLEGGSVRTPLTAYVWYAEELGYERAAKTMTKLIKREQRFQESVRLAAEGFLGFEEGVLVGNIPIIDDAISDVVDIICEGETETEFLDIDAPDNTKYR
;
A
#
# COMPACT_ATOMS: atom_id res chain seq x y z
N MET A 1 8.10 15.17 5.27
CA MET A 1 7.39 16.45 4.98
C MET A 1 6.23 16.16 4.01
N SER A 2 4.99 16.53 4.38
CA SER A 2 3.71 16.33 3.66
C SER A 2 3.21 14.88 3.45
N THR A 3 3.26 14.05 4.49
CA THR A 3 2.72 12.67 4.45
C THR A 3 1.19 12.60 4.35
N ASN A 4 0.46 13.50 5.01
CA ASN A 4 -1.01 13.44 5.06
C ASN A 4 -1.67 13.83 3.73
N PHE A 5 -1.22 14.93 3.11
CA PHE A 5 -1.84 15.40 1.86
C PHE A 5 -1.65 14.43 0.70
N ASP A 6 -0.48 13.78 0.61
CA ASP A 6 -0.23 12.81 -0.47
C ASP A 6 -1.07 11.54 -0.27
N LYS A 7 -1.28 11.10 0.98
CA LYS A 7 -2.21 10.02 1.31
C LYS A 7 -3.65 10.37 0.92
N ASP A 8 -4.14 11.53 1.37
CA ASP A 8 -5.48 12.04 1.01
C ASP A 8 -5.66 12.17 -0.51
N LEU A 9 -4.63 12.67 -1.20
CA LEU A 9 -4.61 12.76 -2.66
C LEU A 9 -4.75 11.37 -3.30
N HIS A 10 -3.99 10.38 -2.82
CA HIS A 10 -4.03 9.03 -3.38
C HIS A 10 -5.35 8.33 -3.13
N ASP A 11 -5.95 8.52 -1.96
CA ASP A 11 -7.25 7.94 -1.58
C ASP A 11 -8.39 8.53 -2.41
N VAL A 12 -8.47 9.87 -2.47
CA VAL A 12 -9.50 10.57 -3.25
C VAL A 12 -9.33 10.28 -4.75
N LEU A 13 -8.10 10.34 -5.26
CA LEU A 13 -7.82 10.03 -6.66
C LEU A 13 -8.19 8.58 -7.00
N SER A 14 -7.87 7.62 -6.12
CA SER A 14 -8.21 6.21 -6.33
C SER A 14 -9.73 6.01 -6.42
N ARG A 15 -10.50 6.63 -5.51
CA ARG A 15 -11.96 6.59 -5.54
C ARG A 15 -12.52 7.18 -6.82
N LEU A 16 -12.11 8.40 -7.17
CA LEU A 16 -12.59 9.09 -8.37
C LEU A 16 -12.23 8.35 -9.64
N LEU A 17 -11.04 7.76 -9.73
CA LEU A 17 -10.57 7.06 -10.93
C LEU A 17 -11.47 5.86 -11.32
N ARG A 18 -12.20 5.26 -10.36
CA ARG A 18 -13.18 4.19 -10.65
C ARG A 18 -14.28 4.62 -11.61
N GLU A 19 -14.65 5.90 -11.60
CA GLU A 19 -15.68 6.47 -12.47
C GLU A 19 -15.16 6.77 -13.90
N TYR A 20 -13.84 6.70 -14.12
CA TYR A 20 -13.20 7.08 -15.38
C TYR A 20 -12.38 5.92 -15.97
N PRO A 21 -13.05 4.83 -16.44
CA PRO A 21 -12.35 3.67 -17.00
C PRO A 21 -11.46 3.97 -18.20
N VAL A 22 -11.81 5.01 -18.95
CA VAL A 22 -11.03 5.48 -20.09
C VAL A 22 -9.65 6.01 -19.67
N LEU A 23 -9.49 6.51 -18.43
CA LEU A 23 -8.21 7.03 -17.90
C LEU A 23 -7.28 5.94 -17.36
N TRP A 24 -7.78 4.71 -17.22
CA TRP A 24 -7.01 3.58 -16.73
C TRP A 24 -5.82 3.28 -17.67
N ARG A 25 -6.08 3.23 -18.98
CA ARG A 25 -5.05 2.87 -19.95
C ARG A 25 -4.35 4.10 -20.54
N PRO A 26 -3.03 4.03 -20.82
CA PRO A 26 -2.27 5.16 -21.34
C PRO A 26 -2.76 5.70 -22.70
N TRP A 27 -3.45 4.88 -23.49
CA TRP A 27 -3.71 5.11 -24.92
C TRP A 27 -5.16 5.43 -25.27
N ALA A 28 -5.95 5.95 -24.33
CA ALA A 28 -7.26 6.47 -24.71
C ALA A 28 -7.12 7.81 -25.45
N ALA A 29 -7.61 7.86 -26.69
CA ALA A 29 -7.64 9.07 -27.50
C ALA A 29 -8.46 10.18 -26.83
N SER A 30 -7.98 11.43 -26.92
CA SER A 30 -8.61 12.66 -26.41
C SER A 30 -9.14 12.62 -24.96
N THR A 31 -8.31 12.15 -24.03
CA THR A 31 -8.63 12.12 -22.59
C THR A 31 -8.49 13.47 -21.88
N ASN A 32 -8.08 14.54 -22.57
CA ASN A 32 -7.82 15.84 -21.96
C ASN A 32 -9.06 16.42 -21.25
N GLY A 33 -10.27 16.21 -21.81
CA GLY A 33 -11.52 16.62 -21.17
C GLY A 33 -11.80 15.87 -19.87
N GLN A 34 -11.56 14.55 -19.85
CA GLN A 34 -11.75 13.73 -18.65
C GLN A 34 -10.69 14.04 -17.57
N TYR A 35 -9.44 14.28 -17.95
CA TYR A 35 -8.41 14.72 -17.01
C TYR A 35 -8.74 16.09 -16.42
N LYS A 36 -9.29 17.03 -17.20
CA LYS A 36 -9.77 18.33 -16.70
C LYS A 36 -10.87 18.15 -15.66
N GLU A 37 -11.88 17.34 -15.95
CA GLU A 37 -12.99 17.11 -15.03
C GLU A 37 -12.55 16.36 -13.77
N LEU A 38 -11.73 15.31 -13.91
CA LEU A 38 -11.14 14.59 -12.79
C LEU A 38 -10.33 15.54 -11.89
N THR A 39 -9.52 16.41 -12.48
CA THR A 39 -8.72 17.41 -11.74
C THR A 39 -9.61 18.42 -11.02
N ARG A 40 -10.70 18.86 -11.64
CA ARG A 40 -11.66 19.80 -11.04
C ARG A 40 -12.32 19.17 -9.82
N ARG A 41 -12.82 17.93 -9.94
CA ARG A 41 -13.44 17.20 -8.82
C ARG A 41 -12.46 16.93 -7.70
N LEU A 42 -11.27 16.45 -8.04
CA LEU A 42 -10.19 16.22 -7.08
C LEU A 42 -9.82 17.48 -6.30
N SER A 43 -9.74 18.63 -6.99
CA SER A 43 -9.46 19.91 -6.34
C SER A 43 -10.59 20.36 -5.41
N SER A 44 -11.85 20.08 -5.78
CA SER A 44 -13.03 20.37 -4.98
C SER A 44 -13.08 19.50 -3.71
N GLU A 45 -12.79 18.21 -3.84
CA GLU A 45 -12.84 17.27 -2.71
C GLU A 45 -11.68 17.47 -1.73
N LEU A 46 -10.48 17.79 -2.23
CA LEU A 46 -9.33 18.10 -1.39
C LEU A 46 -9.35 19.54 -0.85
N ASN A 47 -10.34 20.35 -1.23
CA ASN A 47 -10.42 21.79 -0.95
C ASN A 47 -9.09 22.53 -1.26
N ARG A 48 -8.40 22.10 -2.33
CA ARG A 48 -7.08 22.59 -2.69
C ARG A 48 -6.87 22.48 -4.19
N ALA A 49 -6.22 23.48 -4.79
CA ALA A 49 -5.92 23.45 -6.21
C ALA A 49 -4.95 22.32 -6.56
N VAL A 50 -5.39 21.39 -7.41
CA VAL A 50 -4.57 20.35 -8.03
C VAL A 50 -4.44 20.66 -9.52
N THR A 51 -3.24 20.49 -10.07
CA THR A 51 -3.01 20.71 -11.51
C THR A 51 -3.22 19.43 -12.30
N ILE A 52 -3.67 19.55 -13.55
CA ILE A 52 -3.84 18.41 -14.48
C ILE A 52 -2.52 17.65 -14.62
N ARG A 53 -1.40 18.39 -14.73
CA ARG A 53 -0.05 17.82 -14.81
C ARG A 53 0.28 16.96 -13.59
N ARG A 54 -0.12 17.39 -12.38
CA ARG A 54 0.07 16.59 -11.17
C ARG A 54 -0.72 15.28 -11.24
N VAL A 55 -1.99 15.32 -11.63
CA VAL A 55 -2.82 14.12 -11.80
C VAL A 55 -2.21 13.13 -12.81
N ILE A 56 -1.79 13.62 -13.97
CA ILE A 56 -1.16 12.80 -15.02
C ILE A 56 0.14 12.15 -14.50
N ASN A 57 0.99 12.94 -13.83
CA ASN A 57 2.24 12.43 -13.27
C ASN A 57 1.98 11.39 -12.17
N THR A 58 1.02 11.64 -11.28
CA THR A 58 0.65 10.69 -10.22
C THR A 58 0.17 9.37 -10.82
N LEU A 59 -0.69 9.39 -11.85
CA LEU A 59 -1.14 8.18 -12.52
C LEU A 59 0.00 7.45 -13.24
N ALA A 60 0.94 8.18 -13.85
CA ALA A 60 2.13 7.58 -14.44
C ALA A 60 3.00 6.88 -13.39
N VAL A 61 3.16 7.47 -12.21
CA VAL A 61 3.87 6.87 -11.07
C VAL A 61 3.16 5.61 -10.59
N VAL A 62 1.83 5.67 -10.41
CA VAL A 62 1.03 4.50 -9.99
C VAL A 62 1.19 3.35 -10.99
N ARG A 63 1.05 3.61 -12.30
CA ARG A 63 1.23 2.56 -13.32
C ARG A 63 2.63 1.95 -13.28
N LYS A 64 3.68 2.77 -13.16
CA LYS A 64 5.06 2.28 -13.02
C LYS A 64 5.25 1.42 -11.77
N ALA A 65 4.66 1.83 -10.64
CA ALA A 65 4.73 1.08 -9.40
C ALA A 65 4.03 -0.28 -9.53
N LEU A 66 2.86 -0.34 -10.16
CA LEU A 66 2.15 -1.60 -10.43
C LEU A 66 3.01 -2.56 -11.26
N VAL A 67 3.64 -2.09 -12.33
CA VAL A 67 4.54 -2.92 -13.16
C VAL A 67 5.72 -3.45 -12.33
N ARG A 68 6.28 -2.65 -11.43
CA ARG A 68 7.38 -3.09 -10.54
C ARG A 68 6.93 -4.14 -9.53
N LEU A 69 5.73 -3.99 -8.96
CA LEU A 69 5.15 -4.95 -8.03
C LEU A 69 4.84 -6.27 -8.73
N GLU A 70 4.37 -6.21 -9.98
CA GLU A 70 4.20 -7.40 -10.80
C GLU A 70 5.54 -8.10 -11.08
N GLY A 71 6.61 -7.33 -11.26
CA GLY A 71 7.98 -7.82 -11.33
C GLY A 71 8.54 -8.40 -10.02
N GLY A 72 7.81 -8.31 -8.90
CA GLY A 72 8.21 -8.85 -7.60
C GLY A 72 8.76 -7.84 -6.61
N SER A 73 8.64 -6.53 -6.88
CA SER A 73 8.92 -5.50 -5.87
C SER A 73 7.98 -5.66 -4.68
N VAL A 74 8.47 -5.40 -3.45
CA VAL A 74 7.71 -5.58 -2.21
C VAL A 74 7.20 -4.25 -1.63
N ARG A 75 7.90 -3.13 -1.89
CA ARG A 75 7.58 -1.82 -1.29
C ARG A 75 6.62 -1.00 -2.15
N THR A 76 5.54 -0.49 -1.54
CA THR A 76 4.70 0.58 -2.11
C THR A 76 3.76 1.20 -1.06
N PRO A 77 3.58 2.54 -1.05
CA PRO A 77 2.51 3.20 -0.28
C PRO A 77 1.15 3.20 -1.00
N LEU A 78 1.05 2.60 -2.21
CA LEU A 78 -0.12 2.73 -3.10
C LEU A 78 -1.21 1.68 -2.86
N THR A 79 -1.47 1.31 -1.61
CA THR A 79 -2.48 0.29 -1.25
C THR A 79 -3.90 0.69 -1.67
N ALA A 80 -4.18 1.99 -1.79
CA ALA A 80 -5.45 2.50 -2.32
C ALA A 80 -5.78 1.99 -3.75
N TYR A 81 -4.80 1.50 -4.51
CA TYR A 81 -4.93 1.09 -5.90
C TYR A 81 -5.01 -0.44 -6.10
N VAL A 82 -5.29 -1.24 -5.05
CA VAL A 82 -5.49 -2.70 -5.19
C VAL A 82 -6.49 -3.04 -6.29
N TRP A 83 -7.67 -2.39 -6.25
CA TRP A 83 -8.72 -2.61 -7.26
C TRP A 83 -8.23 -2.32 -8.68
N TYR A 84 -7.37 -1.32 -8.82
CA TYR A 84 -6.84 -0.91 -10.11
C TYR A 84 -5.82 -1.93 -10.64
N ALA A 85 -5.08 -2.58 -9.74
CA ALA A 85 -4.24 -3.72 -10.10
C ALA A 85 -5.08 -4.91 -10.57
N GLU A 86 -6.17 -5.23 -9.84
CA GLU A 86 -7.10 -6.32 -10.18
C GLU A 86 -7.74 -6.10 -11.56
N GLU A 87 -8.29 -4.91 -11.81
CA GLU A 87 -8.94 -4.53 -13.09
C GLU A 87 -7.98 -4.58 -14.29
N LEU A 88 -6.69 -4.33 -14.06
CA LEU A 88 -5.68 -4.37 -15.11
C LEU A 88 -5.02 -5.75 -15.27
N GLY A 89 -5.36 -6.73 -14.42
CA GLY A 89 -4.80 -8.08 -14.45
C GLY A 89 -3.40 -8.21 -13.85
N TYR A 90 -2.98 -7.28 -13.00
CA TYR A 90 -1.71 -7.35 -12.25
C TYR A 90 -1.90 -8.20 -10.98
N GLU A 91 -2.05 -9.51 -11.16
CA GLU A 91 -2.39 -10.46 -10.08
C GLU A 91 -1.35 -10.45 -8.95
N ARG A 92 -0.05 -10.45 -9.29
CA ARG A 92 1.01 -10.46 -8.27
C ARG A 92 1.06 -9.12 -7.53
N ALA A 93 0.87 -8.01 -8.23
CA ALA A 93 0.81 -6.69 -7.61
C ALA A 93 -0.38 -6.58 -6.65
N ALA A 94 -1.58 -7.00 -7.08
CA ALA A 94 -2.79 -7.01 -6.26
C ALA A 94 -2.57 -7.85 -4.99
N LYS A 95 -2.08 -9.09 -5.13
CA LYS A 95 -1.79 -9.98 -4.01
C LYS A 95 -0.79 -9.37 -3.02
N THR A 96 0.26 -8.73 -3.51
CA THR A 96 1.26 -8.06 -2.67
C THR A 96 0.64 -6.90 -1.89
N MET A 97 -0.13 -6.03 -2.55
CA MET A 97 -0.80 -4.93 -1.88
C MET A 97 -1.84 -5.40 -0.85
N THR A 98 -2.62 -6.44 -1.14
CA THR A 98 -3.56 -7.03 -0.17
C THR A 98 -2.84 -7.56 1.07
N LYS A 99 -1.67 -8.19 0.89
CA LYS A 99 -0.84 -8.63 2.03
C LYS A 99 -0.36 -7.44 2.87
N LEU A 100 0.05 -6.34 2.23
CA LEU A 100 0.46 -5.11 2.93
C LEU A 100 -0.71 -4.53 3.73
N ILE A 101 -1.91 -4.42 3.15
CA ILE A 101 -3.11 -3.94 3.85
C ILE A 101 -3.41 -4.80 5.09
N LYS A 102 -3.37 -6.13 4.96
CA LYS A 102 -3.62 -7.04 6.09
C LYS A 102 -2.55 -6.96 7.18
N ARG A 103 -1.30 -6.66 6.82
CA ARG A 103 -0.23 -6.45 7.79
C ARG A 103 -0.44 -5.13 8.54
N GLU A 104 -0.75 -4.06 7.82
CA GLU A 104 -1.04 -2.76 8.42
C GLU A 104 -2.23 -2.83 9.38
N GLN A 105 -3.33 -3.49 8.99
CA GLN A 105 -4.49 -3.68 9.86
C GLN A 105 -4.14 -4.41 11.16
N ARG A 106 -3.35 -5.49 11.08
CA ARG A 106 -2.90 -6.22 12.28
C ARG A 106 -2.00 -5.38 13.16
N PHE A 107 -1.14 -4.57 12.56
CA PHE A 107 -0.27 -3.66 13.30
C PHE A 107 -1.08 -2.60 14.04
N GLN A 108 -2.01 -1.92 13.36
CA GLN A 108 -2.91 -0.93 13.96
C GLN A 108 -3.75 -1.53 15.10
N GLU A 109 -4.25 -2.76 14.93
CA GLU A 109 -4.96 -3.47 15.99
C GLU A 109 -4.05 -3.82 17.17
N SER A 110 -2.81 -4.23 16.92
CA SER A 110 -1.83 -4.50 17.97
C SER A 110 -1.48 -3.22 18.75
N VAL A 111 -1.34 -2.09 18.07
CA VAL A 111 -1.14 -0.77 18.69
C VAL A 111 -2.34 -0.39 19.55
N ARG A 112 -3.57 -0.58 19.04
CA ARG A 112 -4.80 -0.32 19.80
C ARG A 112 -4.87 -1.18 21.07
N LEU A 113 -4.63 -2.48 20.97
CA LEU A 113 -4.63 -3.39 22.11
C LEU A 113 -3.53 -3.07 23.13
N ALA A 114 -2.34 -2.68 22.66
CA ALA A 114 -1.28 -2.21 23.54
C ALA A 114 -1.70 -0.92 24.26
N ALA A 115 -2.25 0.07 23.55
CA ALA A 115 -2.76 1.29 24.16
C ALA A 115 -3.85 1.00 25.20
N GLU A 116 -4.81 0.10 24.91
CA GLU A 116 -5.83 -0.34 25.87
C GLU A 116 -5.20 -1.04 27.09
N GLY A 117 -4.16 -1.87 26.90
CA GLY A 117 -3.42 -2.53 27.99
C GLY A 117 -2.52 -1.60 28.80
N PHE A 118 -2.05 -0.50 28.22
CA PHE A 118 -1.30 0.56 28.92
C PHE A 118 -2.23 1.54 29.64
N LEU A 119 -3.47 1.73 29.18
CA LEU A 119 -4.48 2.64 29.76
C LEU A 119 -5.28 2.02 30.92
N GLY A 120 -4.59 1.32 31.82
CA GLY A 120 -5.02 1.17 33.23
C GLY A 120 -4.81 2.44 34.05
N PHE A 121 -4.79 3.62 33.41
CA PHE A 121 -4.65 4.92 34.07
C PHE A 121 -6.01 5.61 34.12
N GLU A 122 -6.34 6.15 35.29
CA GLU A 122 -7.54 6.95 35.55
C GLU A 122 -7.82 7.97 34.46
N GLU A 123 -9.11 8.15 34.21
CA GLU A 123 -9.74 9.07 33.27
C GLU A 123 -9.26 10.52 33.47
N GLY A 124 -8.12 10.87 32.86
CA GLY A 124 -7.57 12.21 32.92
C GLY A 124 -6.20 12.29 32.24
N VAL A 125 -6.09 13.19 31.26
CA VAL A 125 -4.85 13.57 30.56
C VAL A 125 -4.46 12.68 29.35
N LEU A 126 -5.31 12.65 28.33
CA LEU A 126 -4.82 12.55 26.94
C LEU A 126 -4.77 13.95 26.33
N VAL A 127 -3.76 14.74 26.74
CA VAL A 127 -3.30 15.90 25.97
C VAL A 127 -1.96 15.51 25.35
N GLY A 128 -2.00 15.15 24.08
CA GLY A 128 -0.80 14.86 23.31
C GLY A 128 -1.08 13.83 22.24
N ASN A 129 -1.49 14.30 21.07
CA ASN A 129 -1.47 13.51 19.84
C ASN A 129 -0.04 12.98 19.66
N ILE A 130 0.22 11.70 19.97
CA ILE A 130 1.49 11.06 19.61
C ILE A 130 1.43 10.86 18.10
N PRO A 131 2.24 11.60 17.30
CA PRO A 131 2.34 11.32 15.88
C PRO A 131 3.27 10.13 15.76
N ILE A 132 2.72 8.91 15.72
CA ILE A 132 3.48 7.76 15.25
C ILE A 132 3.71 8.02 13.76
N ILE A 133 4.93 8.45 13.43
CA ILE A 133 5.32 8.87 12.08
C ILE A 133 5.32 7.62 11.18
N ASP A 134 4.49 7.63 10.13
CA ASP A 134 4.34 6.56 9.12
C ASP A 134 5.70 6.04 8.58
N ASP A 135 6.73 6.89 8.54
CA ASP A 135 8.08 6.52 8.08
C ASP A 135 8.72 5.45 8.99
N ALA A 136 8.51 5.55 10.31
CA ALA A 136 9.02 4.54 11.26
C ALA A 136 8.29 3.19 11.12
N ILE A 137 7.03 3.22 10.67
CA ILE A 137 6.24 2.00 10.39
C ILE A 137 6.80 1.32 9.14
N SER A 138 7.14 2.08 8.08
CA SER A 138 7.78 1.54 6.88
C SER A 138 9.13 0.89 7.21
N ASP A 139 9.98 1.57 7.98
CA ASP A 139 11.31 1.06 8.32
C ASP A 139 11.26 -0.23 9.16
N VAL A 140 10.29 -0.35 10.09
CA VAL A 140 10.10 -1.58 10.88
C VAL A 140 9.54 -2.72 10.03
N VAL A 141 8.63 -2.44 9.10
CA VAL A 141 8.12 -3.44 8.13
C VAL A 141 9.22 -3.96 7.22
N ASP A 142 10.18 -3.10 6.87
CA ASP A 142 11.31 -3.45 6.02
C ASP A 142 12.30 -4.41 6.71
N ILE A 143 12.56 -4.22 8.01
CA ILE A 143 13.39 -5.13 8.82
C ILE A 143 12.77 -6.54 8.91
N ILE A 144 11.44 -6.63 9.00
CA ILE A 144 10.74 -7.93 9.10
C ILE A 144 10.76 -8.68 7.76
N CYS A 145 10.80 -7.97 6.63
CA CYS A 145 10.83 -8.60 5.31
C CYS A 145 12.20 -9.19 4.93
N GLU A 146 13.29 -8.77 5.56
CA GLU A 146 14.64 -9.34 5.35
C GLU A 146 14.90 -10.61 6.18
N GLY A 147 14.08 -10.87 7.21
CA GLY A 147 14.28 -11.99 8.15
C GLY A 147 13.62 -13.33 7.76
N GLU A 148 12.76 -13.37 6.75
CA GLU A 148 12.11 -14.61 6.28
C GLU A 148 12.86 -15.21 5.08
N THR A 149 14.16 -15.48 5.23
CA THR A 149 14.88 -16.38 4.31
C THR A 149 14.88 -17.79 4.90
N GLU A 150 14.04 -18.63 4.29
CA GLU A 150 14.21 -20.07 4.11
C GLU A 150 14.93 -20.85 5.22
N THR A 151 14.14 -21.42 6.14
CA THR A 151 14.56 -22.68 6.76
C THR A 151 14.29 -23.79 5.74
N GLU A 152 15.32 -24.10 4.94
CA GLU A 152 15.38 -25.31 4.13
C GLU A 152 15.11 -26.53 5.02
N PHE A 153 14.04 -27.27 4.70
CA PHE A 153 13.83 -28.63 5.17
C PHE A 153 14.94 -29.50 4.58
N LEU A 154 15.90 -29.91 5.41
CA LEU A 154 16.78 -31.01 5.08
C LEU A 154 16.04 -32.32 5.33
N ASP A 155 15.40 -32.84 4.30
CA ASP A 155 15.11 -34.27 4.17
C ASP A 155 16.45 -34.99 3.97
N ILE A 156 16.91 -35.74 4.98
CA ILE A 156 17.97 -36.74 4.81
C ILE A 156 17.42 -38.08 5.29
N ASP A 157 17.27 -38.97 4.31
CA ASP A 157 16.88 -40.36 4.41
C ASP A 157 17.77 -41.21 5.34
N ALA A 158 17.15 -42.28 5.82
CA ALA A 158 17.63 -43.31 6.74
C ALA A 158 18.94 -44.03 6.32
N PRO A 159 19.65 -44.66 7.27
CA PRO A 159 20.49 -45.82 6.96
C PRO A 159 19.79 -47.14 7.35
N ASP A 160 19.51 -47.92 6.30
CA ASP A 160 19.26 -49.35 6.29
C ASP A 160 20.42 -50.09 6.97
N ASN A 161 20.11 -50.87 8.00
CA ASN A 161 21.10 -51.61 8.77
C ASN A 161 20.98 -53.09 8.43
N THR A 162 21.64 -53.51 7.34
CA THR A 162 21.93 -54.93 7.11
C THR A 162 23.34 -55.17 6.57
N LYS A 163 23.98 -56.16 7.22
CA LYS A 163 25.21 -56.92 6.87
C LYS A 163 26.54 -56.28 7.26
N TYR A 164 27.10 -56.75 8.38
CA TYR A 164 28.35 -57.56 8.43
C TYR A 164 28.57 -58.10 9.86
N ARG A 165 28.04 -59.30 10.17
CA ARG A 165 28.77 -60.47 10.70
C ARG A 165 27.82 -61.63 10.99
#